data_AF-A0A484CFM4-F1
#
_entry.id   AF-A0A484CFM4-F1
#
_cell.length_a   1.000
_cell.length_b   1.000
_cell.length_c   1.000
_cell.angle_alpha   90.00
_cell.angle_beta   90.00
_cell.angle_gamma   90.00
#
_symmetry.space_group_name_H-M   'P 1'
#
loop_
_entity.id
_entity.type
_entity.pdbx_description
1 polymer ?
#
loop_
_entity_poly.entity_id
_entity_poly.type
_entity_poly.pdbx_seq_one_letter_code
_entity_poly.pdbx_strand_id
1 'polypeptide(L)'
;MADIGRRSSYIFLQLQDCCSPTPAAKISMQLEMKNVHLRVGDRLKVKGEIMHDAERFQIDLGSGADDLALHFNPRFHDDDDGAVLVCNSKIDGCWGDEKREIHNPLQRGTDVKLVLKLVGDMFEVELPNGQEVQFPNRHNMDVISYIKIVGDFNLTSFKIC
;
A
#
# COMPACT_ATOMS: atom_id res chain seq x y z
N MET A 1 -59.99 37.95 -36.94
CA MET A 1 -59.93 38.29 -35.51
C MET A 1 -58.97 37.33 -34.85
N ALA A 2 -57.88 37.88 -34.30
CA ALA A 2 -56.92 37.15 -33.51
C ALA A 2 -57.54 36.81 -32.15
N ASP A 3 -57.30 35.60 -31.65
CA ASP A 3 -57.09 35.42 -30.22
C ASP A 3 -56.13 34.26 -29.97
N ILE A 4 -54.99 34.61 -29.38
CA ILE A 4 -53.93 33.72 -28.93
C ILE A 4 -54.03 33.75 -27.41
N GLY A 5 -54.65 32.72 -26.84
CA GLY A 5 -55.02 32.67 -25.43
C GLY A 5 -54.47 31.45 -24.70
N ARG A 6 -53.36 31.68 -23.99
CA ARG A 6 -52.90 31.05 -22.73
C ARG A 6 -52.66 29.54 -22.63
N ARG A 7 -51.35 29.26 -22.51
CA ARG A 7 -50.73 28.15 -21.77
C ARG A 7 -51.18 28.10 -20.31
N SER A 8 -51.35 26.88 -19.78
CA SER A 8 -50.87 26.36 -18.48
C SER A 8 -51.60 25.03 -18.28
N SER A 9 -50.97 23.88 -18.08
CA SER A 9 -50.18 23.53 -16.90
C SER A 9 -49.58 22.15 -17.15
N TYR A 10 -48.30 21.91 -16.89
CA TYR A 10 -47.77 20.71 -16.25
C TYR A 10 -46.27 20.94 -15.98
N ILE A 11 -46.01 21.30 -14.72
CA ILE A 11 -44.90 20.85 -13.86
C ILE A 11 -43.46 21.24 -14.25
N PHE A 12 -42.94 22.13 -13.40
CA PHE A 12 -41.54 22.43 -13.09
C PHE A 12 -40.82 21.19 -12.50
N LEU A 13 -39.60 20.87 -12.96
CA LEU A 13 -38.36 20.92 -12.18
C LEU A 13 -37.18 20.23 -12.90
N GLN A 14 -36.18 21.06 -13.15
CA GLN A 14 -34.72 20.86 -13.10
C GLN A 14 -34.01 19.73 -13.87
N LEU A 15 -33.15 20.21 -14.78
CA LEU A 15 -31.78 19.75 -15.03
C LEU A 15 -31.18 19.00 -13.83
N GLN A 16 -30.70 17.79 -14.08
CA GLN A 16 -29.53 17.28 -13.39
C GLN A 16 -28.60 16.72 -14.44
N ASP A 17 -27.58 17.52 -14.74
CA ASP A 17 -26.41 17.11 -15.49
C ASP A 17 -25.87 15.83 -14.88
N CYS A 18 -25.86 14.74 -15.65
CA CYS A 18 -25.08 13.55 -15.32
C CYS A 18 -23.59 13.84 -15.57
N CYS A 19 -23.03 14.83 -14.88
CA CYS A 19 -21.59 14.85 -14.60
C CYS A 19 -21.40 14.03 -13.32
N SER A 20 -21.21 12.72 -13.48
CA SER A 20 -20.48 11.97 -12.46
C SER A 20 -19.14 12.69 -12.27
N PRO A 21 -18.76 13.13 -11.06
CA PRO A 21 -17.43 13.66 -10.85
C PRO A 21 -16.44 12.57 -11.26
N THR A 22 -15.57 12.89 -12.21
CA THR A 22 -14.36 12.11 -12.44
C THR A 22 -13.72 11.89 -11.07
N PRO A 23 -13.34 10.65 -10.68
CA PRO A 23 -12.59 10.47 -9.44
C PRO A 23 -11.41 11.43 -9.46
N ALA A 24 -11.27 12.25 -8.42
CA ALA A 24 -10.09 13.07 -8.26
C ALA A 24 -8.88 12.15 -8.41
N ALA A 25 -7.89 12.55 -9.22
CA ALA A 25 -6.70 11.75 -9.45
C ALA A 25 -6.12 11.33 -8.09
N LYS A 26 -6.05 10.03 -7.83
CA LYS A 26 -5.48 9.47 -6.61
C LYS A 26 -3.98 9.78 -6.62
N ILE A 27 -3.56 10.78 -5.85
CA ILE A 27 -2.14 11.10 -5.70
C ILE A 27 -1.58 10.11 -4.68
N SER A 28 -0.95 9.03 -5.16
CA SER A 28 -0.16 8.16 -4.30
C SER A 28 1.21 8.77 -4.05
N MET A 29 1.62 8.79 -2.79
CA MET A 29 2.98 9.16 -2.44
C MET A 29 3.92 7.99 -2.75
N GLN A 30 5.03 8.29 -3.42
CA GLN A 30 6.12 7.35 -3.64
C GLN A 30 7.36 7.84 -2.89
N LEU A 31 7.94 6.95 -2.09
CA LEU A 31 9.29 7.11 -1.55
C LEU A 31 10.20 6.07 -2.20
N GLU A 32 11.36 6.50 -2.66
CA GLU A 32 12.43 5.61 -3.08
C GLU A 32 13.76 6.13 -2.54
N MET A 33 14.47 5.27 -1.82
CA MET A 33 15.75 5.59 -1.20
C MET A 33 16.79 4.57 -1.64
N LYS A 34 17.96 5.08 -2.00
CA LYS A 34 19.15 4.31 -2.38
C LYS A 34 20.29 4.68 -1.45
N ASN A 35 21.29 3.82 -1.34
CA ASN A 35 22.44 4.01 -0.45
C ASN A 35 22.02 4.15 1.03
N VAL A 36 20.94 3.48 1.43
CA VAL A 36 20.61 3.32 2.84
C VAL A 36 21.52 2.24 3.46
N HIS A 37 21.58 2.21 4.79
CA HIS A 37 22.31 1.18 5.51
C HIS A 37 21.42 0.65 6.63
N LEU A 38 20.63 -0.37 6.33
CA LEU A 38 19.86 -1.14 7.30
C LEU A 38 20.50 -2.53 7.38
N ARG A 39 20.91 -2.93 8.57
CA ARG A 39 21.59 -4.20 8.86
C ARG A 39 20.78 -5.07 9.79
N VAL A 40 21.23 -6.31 9.99
CA VAL A 40 20.71 -7.17 11.05
C VAL A 40 20.75 -6.44 12.39
N GLY A 41 19.62 -6.42 13.09
CA GLY A 41 19.40 -5.70 14.35
C GLY A 41 18.71 -4.34 14.19
N ASP A 42 18.80 -3.73 13.00
CA ASP A 42 18.13 -2.46 12.70
C ASP A 42 16.65 -2.67 12.42
N ARG A 43 15.88 -1.58 12.51
CA ARG A 43 14.46 -1.57 12.13
C ARG A 43 14.09 -0.33 11.33
N LEU A 44 13.26 -0.52 10.32
CA LEU A 44 12.55 0.54 9.61
C LEU A 44 11.18 0.74 10.24
N LYS A 45 10.93 1.92 10.80
CA LYS A 45 9.61 2.36 11.26
C LYS A 45 8.97 3.19 10.16
N VAL A 46 7.77 2.82 9.75
CA VAL A 46 6.96 3.54 8.75
C VAL A 46 5.66 3.96 9.42
N LYS A 47 5.27 5.22 9.26
CA LYS A 47 3.99 5.77 9.68
C LYS A 47 3.31 6.44 8.50
N GLY A 48 2.00 6.30 8.43
CA GLY A 48 1.21 6.88 7.36
C GLY A 48 -0.24 6.45 7.46
N GLU A 49 -1.02 6.90 6.49
CA GLU A 49 -2.42 6.55 6.35
C GLU A 49 -2.57 5.54 5.20
N ILE A 50 -3.29 4.45 5.45
CA ILE A 50 -3.79 3.58 4.38
C ILE A 50 -4.99 4.29 3.76
N MET A 51 -4.97 4.57 2.46
CA MET A 51 -6.05 5.33 1.82
C MET A 51 -7.41 4.62 1.95
N HIS A 52 -8.50 5.39 1.97
CA HIS A 52 -9.86 4.87 2.15
C HIS A 52 -10.28 3.89 1.03
N ASP A 53 -9.81 4.13 -0.19
CA ASP A 53 -10.02 3.32 -1.38
C ASP A 53 -8.78 2.48 -1.74
N ALA A 54 -7.93 2.15 -0.76
CA ALA A 54 -6.72 1.38 -1.01
C ALA A 54 -7.04 -0.01 -1.60
N GLU A 55 -6.42 -0.31 -2.75
CA GLU A 55 -6.36 -1.63 -3.35
C GLU A 55 -5.15 -2.38 -2.78
N ARG A 56 -3.97 -1.74 -2.80
CA ARG A 56 -2.72 -2.28 -2.26
C ARG A 56 -1.66 -1.20 -2.07
N PHE A 57 -0.71 -1.48 -1.20
CA PHE A 57 0.57 -0.77 -1.13
C PHE A 57 1.71 -1.75 -0.91
N GLN A 58 2.95 -1.30 -1.09
CA GLN A 58 4.12 -2.13 -0.82
C GLN A 58 5.22 -1.37 -0.10
N ILE A 59 5.99 -2.11 0.69
CA ILE A 59 7.26 -1.70 1.28
C ILE A 59 8.29 -2.73 0.83
N ASP A 60 9.23 -2.27 0.02
CA ASP A 60 10.29 -3.08 -0.58
C ASP A 60 11.61 -2.77 0.12
N LEU A 61 12.30 -3.82 0.58
CA LEU A 61 13.64 -3.77 1.15
C LEU A 61 14.57 -4.66 0.31
N GLY A 62 15.68 -4.12 -0.16
CA GLY A 62 16.63 -4.89 -0.97
C GLY A 62 17.97 -4.21 -1.20
N SER A 63 18.67 -4.65 -2.25
CA SER A 63 19.85 -3.99 -2.80
C SER A 63 19.52 -3.15 -4.03
N GLY A 64 18.37 -3.38 -4.66
CA GLY A 64 17.86 -2.61 -5.80
C GLY A 64 16.42 -2.98 -6.16
N ALA A 65 15.85 -2.34 -7.18
CA ALA A 65 14.46 -2.58 -7.61
C ALA A 65 14.21 -4.00 -8.18
N ASP A 66 15.28 -4.68 -8.59
CA ASP A 66 15.23 -6.04 -9.13
C ASP A 66 15.74 -7.11 -8.15
N ASP A 67 16.29 -6.68 -7.01
CA ASP A 67 16.86 -7.52 -5.96
C ASP A 67 16.29 -7.11 -4.60
N LEU A 68 15.16 -7.72 -4.26
CA LEU A 68 14.39 -7.48 -3.03
C LEU A 68 14.52 -8.66 -2.08
N ALA A 69 15.05 -8.39 -0.89
CA ALA A 69 15.08 -9.36 0.20
C ALA A 69 13.69 -9.50 0.85
N LEU A 70 12.92 -8.41 0.88
CA LEU A 70 11.54 -8.40 1.33
C LEU A 70 10.70 -7.46 0.45
N HIS A 71 9.63 -8.01 -0.11
CA HIS A 71 8.50 -7.28 -0.68
C HIS A 71 7.31 -7.53 0.23
N PHE A 72 6.97 -6.56 1.08
CA PHE A 72 5.78 -6.61 1.93
C PHE A 72 4.65 -5.86 1.22
N ASN A 73 3.63 -6.59 0.77
CA ASN A 73 2.54 -6.09 -0.07
C ASN A 73 1.17 -6.44 0.49
N PRO A 74 0.64 -5.62 1.41
CA PRO A 74 -0.75 -5.69 1.80
C PRO A 74 -1.68 -5.42 0.61
N ARG A 75 -2.61 -6.34 0.38
CA ARG A 75 -3.69 -6.25 -0.60
C ARG A 75 -5.01 -6.25 0.16
N PHE A 76 -5.88 -5.31 -0.16
CA PHE A 76 -7.20 -5.19 0.48
C PHE A 76 -8.33 -5.79 -0.34
N HIS A 77 -8.03 -6.17 -1.59
CA HIS A 77 -8.95 -6.82 -2.51
C HIS A 77 -8.14 -7.68 -3.50
N ASP A 78 -7.76 -8.87 -3.05
CA ASP A 78 -7.17 -9.93 -3.85
C ASP A 78 -8.27 -10.92 -4.27
N ASP A 79 -8.21 -11.42 -5.50
CA ASP A 79 -9.28 -12.24 -6.09
C ASP A 79 -9.45 -13.59 -5.38
N ASP A 80 -8.36 -14.14 -4.83
CA ASP A 80 -8.36 -15.46 -4.20
C ASP A 80 -8.68 -15.39 -2.69
N ASP A 81 -8.07 -14.44 -1.98
CA ASP A 81 -8.08 -14.39 -0.51
C ASP A 81 -8.83 -13.17 0.07
N GLY A 82 -9.30 -12.24 -0.76
CA GLY A 82 -9.82 -10.96 -0.30
C GLY A 82 -8.72 -10.09 0.31
N ALA A 83 -8.81 -9.77 1.59
CA ALA A 83 -7.76 -8.98 2.26
C ALA A 83 -6.63 -9.89 2.73
N VAL A 84 -5.41 -9.70 2.21
CA VAL A 84 -4.26 -10.58 2.44
C VAL A 84 -2.97 -9.79 2.58
N LEU A 85 -2.05 -10.26 3.42
CA LEU A 85 -0.69 -9.76 3.46
C LEU A 85 0.18 -10.69 2.63
N VAL A 86 0.83 -10.16 1.59
CA VAL A 86 1.76 -10.93 0.77
C VAL A 86 3.19 -10.53 1.09
N CYS A 87 4.04 -11.51 1.35
CA CYS A 87 5.49 -11.34 1.42
C CYS A 87 6.14 -12.13 0.29
N ASN A 88 7.13 -11.55 -0.38
CA ASN A 88 7.94 -12.27 -1.35
C ASN A 88 9.39 -11.74 -1.38
N SER A 89 10.26 -12.42 -2.12
CA SER A 89 11.58 -11.95 -2.52
C SER A 89 11.64 -11.85 -4.05
N LYS A 90 12.58 -11.04 -4.53
CA LYS A 90 12.85 -10.85 -5.96
C LYS A 90 14.36 -10.87 -6.18
N ILE A 91 14.85 -11.61 -7.16
CA ILE A 91 16.28 -11.66 -7.51
C ILE A 91 16.41 -11.65 -9.03
N ASP A 92 17.31 -10.83 -9.56
CA ASP A 92 17.54 -10.68 -11.00
C ASP A 92 16.23 -10.40 -11.78
N GLY A 93 15.30 -9.67 -11.16
CA GLY A 93 14.02 -9.36 -11.80
C GLY A 93 12.92 -10.41 -11.57
N CYS A 94 13.26 -11.60 -11.06
CA CYS A 94 12.36 -12.74 -10.91
C CYS A 94 11.78 -12.83 -9.49
N TRP A 95 10.45 -12.94 -9.39
CA TRP A 95 9.75 -13.19 -8.13
C TRP A 95 9.93 -14.64 -7.67
N GLY A 96 10.09 -14.83 -6.36
CA GLY A 96 10.01 -16.16 -5.74
C GLY A 96 8.58 -16.59 -5.42
N ASP A 97 8.45 -17.58 -4.55
CA ASP A 97 7.14 -18.06 -4.07
C ASP A 97 6.53 -17.06 -3.08
N GLU A 98 5.26 -16.71 -3.25
CA GLU A 98 4.55 -15.85 -2.32
C GLU A 98 4.33 -16.55 -0.97
N LYS A 99 4.59 -15.84 0.14
CA LYS A 99 4.06 -16.18 1.46
C LYS A 99 2.84 -15.31 1.71
N ARG A 100 1.69 -15.93 1.97
CA ARG A 100 0.40 -15.23 2.10
C ARG A 100 -0.15 -15.42 3.51
N GLU A 101 -0.50 -14.32 4.18
CA GLU A 101 -1.17 -14.33 5.48
C GLU A 101 -2.59 -13.76 5.32
N ILE A 102 -3.58 -14.66 5.38
CA ILE A 102 -5.00 -14.35 5.12
C ILE A 102 -5.60 -13.47 6.24
N HIS A 103 -5.05 -13.55 7.45
CA HIS A 103 -5.48 -12.69 8.55
C HIS A 103 -4.77 -11.32 8.46
N ASN A 104 -5.29 -10.44 7.58
CA ASN A 104 -4.83 -9.06 7.43
C ASN A 104 -5.58 -8.12 8.41
N PRO A 105 -4.92 -7.59 9.46
CA PRO A 105 -5.55 -6.68 10.42
C PRO A 105 -5.53 -5.20 9.96
N LEU A 106 -4.92 -4.90 8.82
CA LEU A 106 -4.83 -3.53 8.31
C LEU A 106 -6.20 -3.07 7.78
N GLN A 107 -6.54 -1.82 8.05
CA GLN A 107 -7.83 -1.23 7.68
C GLN A 107 -7.64 -0.02 6.77
N ARG A 108 -8.47 0.07 5.74
CA ARG A 108 -8.50 1.24 4.85
C ARG A 108 -8.97 2.49 5.61
N GLY A 109 -8.46 3.65 5.24
CA GLY A 109 -8.80 4.93 5.85
C GLY A 109 -8.28 5.10 7.28
N THR A 110 -7.22 4.37 7.66
CA THR A 110 -6.65 4.43 9.02
C THR A 110 -5.18 4.84 9.02
N ASP A 111 -4.81 5.59 10.06
CA ASP A 111 -3.42 5.84 10.39
C ASP A 111 -2.80 4.58 11.01
N VAL A 112 -1.64 4.19 10.48
CA VAL A 112 -0.93 2.98 10.92
C VAL A 112 0.55 3.26 11.16
N LYS A 113 1.13 2.40 11.99
CA LYS A 113 2.56 2.29 12.20
C LYS A 113 2.98 0.85 11.91
N LEU A 114 3.90 0.69 10.98
CA LEU A 114 4.55 -0.58 10.65
C LEU A 114 5.99 -0.53 11.11
N VAL A 115 6.49 -1.65 11.65
CA VAL A 115 7.91 -1.78 12.02
C VAL A 115 8.48 -3.03 11.36
N LEU A 116 9.37 -2.83 10.39
CA LEU A 116 10.06 -3.90 9.69
C LEU A 116 11.44 -4.06 10.32
N LYS A 117 11.77 -5.25 10.80
CA LYS A 117 13.04 -5.58 11.46
C LYS A 117 13.75 -6.64 10.63
N LEU A 118 15.06 -6.59 10.58
CA LEU A 118 15.91 -7.69 10.10
C LEU A 118 16.56 -8.34 11.33
N VAL A 119 16.17 -9.57 11.67
CA VAL A 119 16.58 -10.29 12.88
C VAL A 119 17.18 -11.64 12.47
N GLY A 120 18.50 -11.76 12.56
CA GLY A 120 19.22 -12.90 11.98
C GLY A 120 18.86 -13.06 10.51
N ASP A 121 18.40 -14.26 10.14
CA ASP A 121 17.99 -14.62 8.78
C ASP A 121 16.49 -14.41 8.52
N MET A 122 15.81 -13.60 9.33
CA MET A 122 14.36 -13.36 9.25
C MET A 122 14.03 -11.87 9.19
N PHE A 123 13.05 -11.53 8.36
CA PHE A 123 12.32 -10.28 8.45
C PHE A 123 11.11 -10.45 9.36
N GLU A 124 10.88 -9.47 10.22
CA GLU A 124 9.73 -9.39 11.11
C GLU A 124 9.00 -8.07 10.87
N VAL A 125 7.72 -8.15 10.48
CA VAL A 125 6.86 -6.98 10.27
C VAL A 125 5.83 -6.92 11.39
N GLU A 126 6.04 -5.99 12.32
CA GLU A 126 5.11 -5.71 13.42
C GLU A 126 3.97 -4.80 12.92
N LEU A 127 2.74 -5.30 13.07
CA LEU A 127 1.50 -4.64 12.67
C LEU A 127 0.91 -3.83 13.84
N PRO A 128 -0.03 -2.89 13.59
CA PRO A 128 -0.57 -2.01 14.63
C PRO A 128 -1.23 -2.73 15.82
N ASN A 129 -1.74 -3.94 15.61
CA ASN A 129 -2.37 -4.77 16.65
C ASN A 129 -1.36 -5.59 17.48
N GLY A 130 -0.06 -5.48 17.21
CA GLY A 130 0.99 -6.27 17.86
C GLY A 130 1.23 -7.64 17.24
N GLN A 131 0.48 -8.03 16.20
CA GLN A 131 0.80 -9.21 15.41
C GLN A 131 2.11 -9.00 14.65
N GLU A 132 2.86 -10.07 14.46
CA GLU A 132 4.08 -10.06 13.68
C GLU A 132 3.96 -11.01 12.48
N VAL A 133 4.28 -10.50 11.29
CA VAL A 133 4.44 -11.32 10.08
C VAL A 133 5.92 -11.60 9.88
N GLN A 134 6.27 -12.88 9.82
CA GLN A 134 7.65 -13.32 9.65
C GLN A 134 7.90 -13.76 8.21
N PHE A 135 9.04 -13.40 7.64
CA PHE A 135 9.45 -13.80 6.29
C PHE A 135 10.95 -14.10 6.24
N PRO A 136 11.39 -15.25 5.69
CA PRO A 136 12.82 -15.57 5.65
C PRO A 136 13.60 -14.64 4.73
N ASN A 137 14.81 -14.25 5.15
CA ASN A 137 15.81 -13.61 4.31
C ASN A 137 16.40 -14.66 3.34
N ARG A 138 15.61 -15.04 2.33
CA ARG A 138 15.88 -16.17 1.41
C ARG A 138 17.24 -16.13 0.71
N HIS A 139 17.84 -14.94 0.62
CA HIS A 139 19.06 -14.69 -0.14
C HIS A 139 20.20 -14.12 0.72
N ASN A 140 20.08 -14.19 2.05
CA ASN A 140 21.10 -13.74 3.00
C ASN A 140 21.56 -12.30 2.74
N MET A 141 20.61 -11.40 2.46
CA MET A 141 20.90 -9.99 2.23
C MET A 141 21.01 -9.26 3.58
N ASP A 142 22.20 -9.33 4.19
CA ASP A 142 22.45 -8.77 5.53
C ASP A 142 22.53 -7.25 5.58
N VAL A 143 22.67 -6.62 4.41
CA VAL A 143 22.70 -5.17 4.24
C VAL A 143 21.67 -4.77 3.21
N ILE A 144 20.66 -4.04 3.65
CA ILE A 144 19.65 -3.41 2.79
C ILE A 144 20.14 -2.02 2.42
N SER A 145 20.30 -1.79 1.12
CA SER A 145 20.73 -0.51 0.52
C SER A 145 19.66 0.18 -0.31
N TYR A 146 18.50 -0.44 -0.42
CA TYR A 146 17.35 0.01 -1.20
C TYR A 146 16.06 -0.09 -0.37
N ILE A 147 15.30 1.00 -0.32
CA ILE A 147 13.95 1.03 0.27
C ILE A 147 13.02 1.71 -0.72
N LYS A 148 11.86 1.10 -0.98
CA LYS A 148 10.79 1.72 -1.76
C LYS A 148 9.43 1.53 -1.09
N ILE A 149 8.65 2.60 -1.03
CA ILE A 149 7.28 2.58 -0.53
C ILE A 149 6.40 3.20 -1.61
N VAL A 150 5.43 2.44 -2.13
CA VAL A 150 4.53 2.86 -3.20
C VAL A 150 3.14 2.26 -3.05
N GLY A 151 2.19 2.81 -3.81
CA GLY A 151 0.79 2.39 -3.82
C GLY A 151 -0.06 3.25 -2.89
N ASP A 152 -1.11 2.66 -2.36
CA ASP A 152 -2.20 3.38 -1.69
C ASP A 152 -1.91 3.66 -0.21
N PHE A 153 -0.75 4.27 0.04
CA PHE A 153 -0.24 4.60 1.36
C PHE A 153 0.32 6.03 1.40
N ASN A 154 -0.28 6.88 2.22
CA ASN A 154 0.19 8.24 2.44
C ASN A 154 1.26 8.23 3.53
N LEU A 155 2.52 8.21 3.11
CA LEU A 155 3.65 8.23 4.04
C LEU A 155 3.74 9.57 4.78
N THR A 156 3.70 9.53 6.11
CA THR A 156 3.86 10.72 6.96
C THR A 156 5.24 10.78 7.62
N SER A 157 5.81 9.64 7.98
CA SER A 157 7.13 9.57 8.62
C SER A 157 7.78 8.22 8.41
N PHE A 158 9.10 8.22 8.24
CA PHE A 158 9.91 7.01 8.32
C PHE A 158 11.14 7.25 9.20
N LYS A 159 11.65 6.18 9.81
CA LYS A 159 12.86 6.21 10.62
C LYS A 159 13.56 4.86 10.59
N ILE A 160 14.85 4.85 10.27
CA ILE A 160 15.75 3.73 10.51
C ILE A 160 16.36 3.91 11.91
N CYS A 161 16.36 2.87 12.75
CA CYS A 161 16.86 2.93 14.12
C CYS A 161 17.29 1.57 14.66
#